data_AF-A0A3D3M293-F1
#
_entry.id   AF-A0A3D3M293-F1
#
_cell.length_a   1.000
_cell.length_b   1.000
_cell.length_c   1.000
_cell.angle_alpha   90.00
_cell.angle_beta   90.00
_cell.angle_gamma   90.00
#
_symmetry.space_group_name_H-M   'P 1'
#
loop_
_entity.id
_entity.type
_entity.pdbx_description
1 polymer ?
#
loop_
_entity_poly.entity_id
_entity_poly.type
_entity_poly.pdbx_seq_one_letter_code
_entity_poly.pdbx_strand_id
1 'polypeptide(L)'
;MKKDDIDKIVGYLGRPYAELAAENIFPEVEFIETYPGSDSIYILPEEGLGLDFLAENKVLKALYITLKETYEGTSVYKGELPEIFFPGMDQEMVLDLFGEPVSSGAPVLMPVPIGQTGGQCHQLKE
;
A
#
# COMPACT_ATOMS: atom_id res chain seq x y z
N MET A 1 13.95 2.32 -3.08
CA MET A 1 13.83 3.41 -2.09
C MET A 1 14.75 3.17 -0.89
N LYS A 2 15.14 4.24 -0.18
CA LYS A 2 15.90 4.21 1.09
C LYS A 2 14.96 4.05 2.29
N LYS A 3 15.48 3.65 3.45
CA LYS A 3 14.70 3.42 4.69
C LYS A 3 13.79 4.60 5.04
N ASP A 4 14.36 5.81 5.05
CA ASP A 4 13.64 7.02 5.45
C ASP A 4 12.57 7.46 4.43
N ASP A 5 12.58 6.94 3.20
CA ASP A 5 11.63 7.35 2.16
C ASP A 5 10.22 6.85 2.48
N ILE A 6 10.09 5.65 3.05
CA ILE A 6 8.79 5.12 3.50
C ILE A 6 8.23 5.96 4.65
N ASP A 7 9.06 6.28 5.65
CA ASP A 7 8.66 7.10 6.80
C ASP A 7 8.22 8.49 6.37
N LYS A 8 8.91 9.08 5.39
CA LYS A 8 8.48 10.34 4.78
C LYS A 8 7.12 10.21 4.12
N ILE A 9 6.91 9.20 3.26
CA ILE A 9 5.63 9.00 2.56
C ILE A 9 4.48 8.82 3.56
N VAL A 10 4.70 8.06 4.64
CA VAL A 10 3.73 7.92 5.73
C VAL A 10 3.39 9.27 6.36
N GLY A 11 4.37 10.16 6.53
CA GLY A 11 4.16 11.54 6.99
C GLY A 11 3.32 12.44 6.06
N TYR A 12 3.09 12.01 4.81
CA TYR A 12 2.21 12.70 3.84
C TYR A 12 0.79 12.13 3.79
N LEU A 13 0.44 11.16 4.64
CA LEU A 13 -0.95 10.71 4.75
C LEU A 13 -1.88 11.90 5.07
N GLY A 14 -3.00 11.99 4.34
CA GLY A 14 -3.93 13.11 4.43
C GLY A 14 -3.48 14.39 3.72
N ARG A 15 -2.34 14.38 3.01
CA ARG A 15 -1.83 15.55 2.27
C ARG A 15 -1.93 15.38 0.74
N PRO A 16 -1.98 16.48 -0.03
CA PRO A 16 -2.01 16.43 -1.49
C PRO A 16 -0.72 15.87 -2.11
N TYR A 17 -0.85 15.13 -3.22
CA TYR A 17 0.26 14.60 -4.01
C TYR A 17 1.31 15.66 -4.38
N ALA A 18 0.89 16.91 -4.62
CA ALA A 18 1.81 17.99 -4.97
C ALA A 18 2.87 18.25 -3.88
N GLU A 19 2.51 18.10 -2.59
CA GLU A 19 3.48 18.23 -1.50
C GLU A 19 4.45 17.05 -1.47
N LEU A 20 3.96 15.83 -1.70
CA LEU A 20 4.78 14.62 -1.76
C LEU A 20 5.75 14.64 -2.96
N ALA A 21 5.27 15.09 -4.13
CA ALA A 21 6.07 15.18 -5.35
C ALA A 21 7.22 16.20 -5.22
N ALA A 22 7.03 17.28 -4.44
CA ALA A 22 8.06 18.28 -4.19
C ALA A 22 9.29 17.73 -3.44
N GLU A 23 9.13 16.64 -2.68
CA GLU A 23 10.23 15.97 -1.97
C GLU A 23 11.13 15.13 -2.90
N ASN A 24 10.72 14.89 -4.15
CA ASN A 24 11.48 14.11 -5.13
C ASN A 24 11.91 12.72 -4.62
N ILE A 25 11.06 12.06 -3.83
CA ILE A 25 11.34 10.74 -3.22
C ILE A 25 11.40 9.64 -4.28
N PHE A 26 10.55 9.72 -5.31
CA PHE A 26 10.44 8.77 -6.41
C PHE A 26 10.22 9.53 -7.73
N PRO A 27 10.54 8.93 -8.89
CA PRO A 27 10.34 9.58 -10.19
C PRO A 27 8.87 9.90 -10.46
N GLU A 28 8.62 10.86 -11.35
CA GLU A 28 7.26 11.14 -11.80
C GLU A 28 6.63 9.88 -12.40
N VAL A 29 5.45 9.54 -11.91
CA VAL A 29 4.69 8.34 -12.25
C VAL A 29 3.26 8.72 -12.60
N GLU A 30 2.70 8.03 -13.58
CA GLU A 30 1.34 8.28 -14.03
C GLU A 30 0.32 7.71 -13.02
N PHE A 31 -0.78 8.45 -12.84
CA PHE A 31 -1.92 7.99 -12.07
C PHE A 31 -2.69 6.95 -12.86
N ILE A 32 -3.07 5.88 -12.16
CA ILE A 32 -3.86 4.78 -12.69
C ILE A 32 -5.23 4.82 -12.00
N GLU A 33 -6.29 4.86 -12.79
CA GLU A 33 -7.65 4.68 -12.28
C GLU A 33 -7.91 3.19 -12.04
N THR A 34 -8.39 2.83 -10.85
CA THR A 34 -8.71 1.43 -10.53
C THR A 34 -9.88 0.92 -11.37
N TYR A 35 -10.85 1.79 -11.66
CA TYR A 35 -11.96 1.57 -12.58
C TYR A 35 -12.57 2.92 -13.00
N PRO A 36 -13.26 3.01 -14.14
CA PRO A 36 -13.85 4.26 -14.59
C PRO A 36 -14.81 4.86 -13.56
N GLY A 37 -14.55 6.12 -13.16
CA GLY A 37 -15.35 6.81 -12.15
C GLY A 37 -15.06 6.39 -10.70
N SER A 38 -13.90 5.76 -10.45
CA SER A 38 -13.42 5.49 -9.10
C SER A 38 -13.14 6.78 -8.33
N ASP A 39 -13.52 6.80 -7.05
CA ASP A 39 -13.17 7.88 -6.11
C ASP A 39 -11.70 7.81 -5.65
N SER A 40 -10.99 6.77 -6.09
CA SER A 40 -9.59 6.48 -5.78
C SER A 40 -8.76 6.33 -7.06
N ILE A 41 -7.57 6.93 -7.06
CA ILE A 41 -6.54 6.80 -8.09
C ILE A 41 -5.24 6.38 -7.42
N TYR A 42 -4.45 5.52 -8.06
CA TYR A 42 -3.23 5.01 -7.47
C TYR A 42 -2.01 5.24 -8.35
N ILE A 43 -0.82 5.23 -7.75
CA ILE A 43 0.47 5.19 -8.46
C ILE A 43 1.28 4.01 -7.93
N LEU A 44 2.20 3.53 -8.78
CA LEU A 44 3.17 2.49 -8.44
C LEU A 44 4.58 3.07 -8.59
N PRO A 45 5.14 3.70 -7.54
CA PRO A 45 6.47 4.30 -7.62
C PRO A 45 7.60 3.27 -7.78
N GLU A 46 7.41 2.07 -7.21
CA GLU A 46 8.37 0.99 -7.22
C GLU A 46 7.64 -0.37 -7.18
N GLU A 47 8.32 -1.45 -7.59
CA GLU A 47 7.79 -2.81 -7.46
C GLU A 47 7.35 -3.08 -6.02
N GLY A 48 6.09 -3.53 -5.85
CA GLY A 48 5.55 -3.87 -4.55
C GLY A 48 5.23 -2.67 -3.64
N LEU A 49 5.31 -1.44 -4.15
CA LEU A 49 4.86 -0.23 -3.45
C LEU A 49 3.73 0.44 -4.22
N GLY A 50 2.57 0.56 -3.59
CA GLY A 50 1.40 1.26 -4.13
C GLY A 50 0.98 2.41 -3.22
N LEU A 51 0.61 3.54 -3.82
CA LEU A 51 0.07 4.69 -3.11
C LEU A 51 -1.30 5.02 -3.68
N ASP A 52 -2.31 5.11 -2.83
CA ASP A 52 -3.69 5.40 -3.20
C ASP A 52 -4.11 6.81 -2.75
N PHE A 53 -4.78 7.52 -3.64
CA PHE A 53 -5.15 8.92 -3.49
C PHE A 53 -6.63 9.12 -3.80
N LEU A 54 -7.25 10.13 -3.19
CA LEU A 54 -8.57 10.59 -3.60
C LEU A 54 -8.54 11.16 -5.02
N ALA A 55 -9.44 10.72 -5.89
CA ALA A 55 -9.53 11.21 -7.27
C ALA A 55 -9.83 12.72 -7.34
N GLU A 56 -10.67 13.23 -6.44
CA GLU A 56 -11.12 14.62 -6.42
C GLU A 56 -9.99 15.63 -6.19
N ASN A 57 -9.12 15.38 -5.21
CA ASN A 57 -8.14 16.35 -4.72
C ASN A 57 -6.71 15.79 -4.63
N LYS A 58 -6.50 14.54 -5.04
CA LYS A 58 -5.22 13.83 -5.00
C LYS A 58 -4.58 13.81 -3.62
N VAL A 59 -5.39 13.73 -2.57
CA VAL A 59 -4.91 13.55 -1.19
C VAL A 59 -4.54 12.09 -0.96
N LEU A 60 -3.35 11.83 -0.41
CA LEU A 60 -2.86 10.49 -0.10
C LEU A 60 -3.73 9.86 1.00
N LYS A 61 -4.36 8.73 0.70
CA LYS A 61 -5.24 7.99 1.61
C LYS A 61 -4.56 6.80 2.25
N ALA A 62 -3.78 6.07 1.45
CA ALA A 62 -3.20 4.81 1.86
C ALA A 62 -1.90 4.53 1.11
N LEU A 63 -1.04 3.76 1.77
CA LEU A 63 0.17 3.18 1.22
C LEU A 63 0.11 1.67 1.41
N TYR A 64 0.54 0.93 0.39
CA TYR A 64 0.54 -0.52 0.34
C TYR A 64 1.95 -1.01 0.05
N ILE A 65 2.45 -1.91 0.90
CA ILE A 65 3.76 -2.56 0.73
C ILE A 65 3.54 -4.07 0.66
N THR A 66 3.98 -4.69 -0.44
CA THR A 66 3.97 -6.14 -0.60
C THR A 66 5.23 -6.74 0.02
N LEU A 67 5.10 -7.41 1.17
CA LEU A 67 6.22 -8.02 1.90
C LEU A 67 6.55 -9.46 1.45
N LYS A 68 5.59 -10.14 0.84
CA LYS A 68 5.70 -11.55 0.43
C LYS A 68 4.85 -11.79 -0.81
N GLU A 69 5.33 -12.64 -1.70
CA GLU A 69 4.55 -13.09 -2.86
C GLU A 69 3.39 -13.97 -2.38
N THR A 70 2.16 -13.56 -2.70
CA THR A 70 0.94 -14.32 -2.37
C THR A 70 0.39 -15.11 -3.55
N TYR A 71 0.78 -14.73 -4.77
CA TYR A 71 0.40 -15.40 -6.01
C TYR A 71 1.51 -15.19 -7.06
N GLU A 72 1.70 -16.15 -7.98
CA GLU A 72 2.73 -16.06 -9.02
C GLU A 72 2.63 -14.74 -9.79
N GLY A 73 3.74 -13.99 -9.80
CA GLY A 73 3.87 -12.73 -10.52
C GLY A 73 3.52 -11.49 -9.68
N THR A 74 3.26 -11.64 -8.37
CA THR A 74 3.08 -10.49 -7.49
C THR A 74 4.43 -9.82 -7.23
N SER A 75 4.55 -8.53 -7.57
CA SER A 75 5.75 -7.75 -7.29
C SER A 75 5.95 -7.55 -5.79
N VAL A 76 7.04 -8.09 -5.24
CA VAL A 76 7.45 -7.92 -3.84
C VAL A 76 8.33 -6.69 -3.70
N TYR A 77 8.13 -5.90 -2.66
CA TYR A 77 8.94 -4.72 -2.37
C TYR A 77 10.36 -5.13 -1.97
N LYS A 78 11.35 -4.51 -2.63
CA LYS A 78 12.79 -4.79 -2.44
C LYS A 78 13.55 -3.63 -1.83
N GLY A 79 12.90 -2.49 -1.62
CA GLY A 79 13.51 -1.35 -0.96
C GLY A 79 13.73 -1.60 0.53
N GLU A 80 14.41 -0.66 1.17
CA GLU A 80 14.59 -0.69 2.62
C GLU A 80 13.25 -0.43 3.32
N LEU A 81 13.01 -1.20 4.40
CA LEU A 81 11.81 -1.11 5.22
C LEU A 81 12.15 -0.47 6.58
N PRO A 82 11.18 0.20 7.23
CA PRO A 82 11.32 0.62 8.62
C PRO A 82 11.65 -0.59 9.52
N GLU A 83 12.37 -0.36 10.61
CA GLU A 83 13.12 -1.38 11.37
C GLU A 83 12.29 -2.55 11.91
N ILE A 84 10.98 -2.36 12.05
CA ILE A 84 10.01 -3.33 12.53
C ILE A 84 9.44 -4.24 11.43
N PHE A 85 9.67 -3.91 10.17
CA PHE A 85 9.23 -4.68 9.01
C PHE A 85 10.41 -5.34 8.32
N PHE A 86 10.25 -6.59 7.91
CA PHE A 86 11.25 -7.32 7.14
C PHE A 86 10.58 -8.14 6.02
N PRO A 87 11.28 -8.40 4.91
CA PRO A 87 10.74 -9.22 3.82
C PRO A 87 10.36 -10.62 4.30
N GLY A 88 9.25 -11.16 3.79
CA GLY A 88 8.78 -12.51 4.13
C GLY A 88 7.98 -12.61 5.44
N MET A 89 7.82 -11.50 6.15
CA MET A 89 6.92 -11.38 7.29
C MET A 89 5.48 -11.72 6.86
N ASP A 90 4.82 -12.59 7.61
CA ASP A 90 3.45 -13.00 7.35
C ASP A 90 2.47 -12.32 8.32
N GLN A 91 1.19 -12.63 8.13
CA GLN A 91 0.12 -12.00 8.89
C GLN A 91 0.22 -12.27 10.40
N GLU A 92 0.60 -13.49 10.81
CA GLU A 92 0.73 -13.83 12.24
C GLU A 92 1.85 -12.99 12.87
N MET A 93 2.98 -12.86 12.20
CA MET A 93 4.09 -12.03 12.67
C MET A 93 3.69 -10.54 12.82
N VAL A 94 2.90 -10.00 11.89
CA VAL A 94 2.42 -8.61 11.96
C VAL A 94 1.46 -8.44 13.15
N LEU A 95 0.53 -9.38 13.35
CA LEU A 95 -0.41 -9.33 14.47
C LEU A 95 0.29 -9.46 15.83
N ASP A 96 1.32 -10.30 15.93
CA ASP A 96 2.11 -10.44 17.16
C ASP A 96 2.86 -9.16 17.53
N LEU A 97 3.29 -8.38 16.53
CA LEU A 97 4.05 -7.13 16.74
C LEU A 97 3.17 -5.90 16.98
N PHE A 98 2.04 -5.78 16.27
CA PHE A 98 1.19 -4.59 16.30
C PHE A 98 -0.15 -4.80 17.03
N GLY A 99 -0.51 -6.03 17.35
CA GLY A 99 -1.80 -6.38 17.96
C GLY A 99 -2.94 -6.43 16.94
N GLU A 100 -4.17 -6.34 17.46
CA GLU A 100 -5.36 -6.36 16.61
C GLU A 100 -5.51 -5.07 15.78
N PRO A 101 -5.80 -5.20 14.48
CA PRO A 101 -6.01 -4.05 13.60
C PRO A 101 -7.26 -3.29 14.00
N VAL A 102 -7.29 -1.99 13.66
CA VAL A 102 -8.43 -1.10 13.94
C VAL A 102 -9.69 -1.58 13.23
N SER A 103 -9.49 -2.10 12.03
CA SER A 103 -10.50 -2.70 11.18
C SER A 103 -9.83 -3.75 10.31
N SER A 104 -10.46 -4.92 10.23
CA SER A 104 -10.10 -6.02 9.34
C SER A 104 -11.25 -6.33 8.39
N GLY A 105 -11.00 -6.32 7.08
CA GLY A 105 -11.96 -6.84 6.11
C GLY A 105 -12.00 -8.37 6.14
N ALA A 106 -13.19 -8.97 6.25
CA ALA A 106 -13.34 -10.43 6.10
C ALA A 106 -13.00 -10.86 4.65
N PRO A 107 -12.56 -12.12 4.44
CA PRO A 107 -12.30 -12.63 3.09
C PRO A 107 -13.53 -12.48 2.18
N VAL A 108 -13.35 -11.80 1.04
CA VAL A 108 -14.42 -11.63 0.05
C VAL A 108 -14.40 -12.80 -0.94
N LEU A 109 -15.56 -13.38 -1.22
CA LEU A 109 -15.72 -14.40 -2.25
C LEU A 109 -15.76 -13.71 -3.63
N MET A 110 -14.75 -13.94 -4.47
CA MET A 110 -14.78 -13.50 -5.87
C MET A 110 -15.60 -14.48 -6.72
N PRO A 111 -16.21 -14.01 -7.84
CA PRO A 111 -16.94 -14.87 -8.74
C PRO A 111 -16.03 -15.93 -9.40
N VAL A 112 -16.62 -17.09 -9.70
CA VAL A 112 -15.98 -18.22 -10.40
C VAL A 112 -15.45 -17.74 -11.77
N PRO A 113 -14.23 -18.14 -12.21
CA PRO A 113 -13.42 -19.26 -11.76
C PRO A 113 -12.34 -18.91 -10.72
N ILE A 114 -12.27 -17.65 -10.28
CA ILE A 114 -11.13 -17.14 -9.52
C ILE A 114 -11.12 -17.68 -8.06
N GLY A 115 -12.25 -18.20 -7.57
CA GLY A 115 -12.34 -18.72 -6.21
C GLY A 115 -12.17 -17.62 -5.16
N GLN A 116 -11.84 -17.98 -3.92
CA GLN A 116 -11.61 -16.99 -2.86
C GLN A 116 -10.27 -16.28 -3.11
N THR A 117 -10.31 -15.05 -3.62
CA THR A 117 -9.13 -14.19 -3.84
C THR A 117 -9.39 -12.81 -3.24
N GLY A 118 -8.58 -12.43 -2.26
CA GLY A 118 -8.70 -11.17 -1.55
C GLY A 118 -7.94 -11.25 -0.24
N GLY A 119 -6.84 -10.49 -0.12
CA GLY A 119 -6.14 -10.34 1.14
C GLY A 119 -7.02 -9.61 2.15
N GLN A 120 -6.89 -9.96 3.43
CA GLN A 120 -7.49 -9.17 4.51
C GLN A 120 -6.78 -7.82 4.56
N CYS A 121 -7.47 -6.75 4.17
CA CYS A 121 -6.96 -5.39 4.31
C CYS A 121 -7.13 -4.94 5.76
N HIS A 122 -6.00 -4.64 6.40
CA HIS A 122 -5.94 -4.20 7.78
C HIS A 122 -5.53 -2.73 7.81
N GLN A 123 -6.25 -1.93 8.59
CA GLN A 123 -5.88 -0.53 8.88
C GLN A 123 -5.25 -0.50 10.29
N LEU A 124 -3.99 -0.05 10.38
CA LEU A 124 -3.30 0.13 11.66
C LEU A 124 -3.69 1.48 12.27
N LYS A 125 -3.69 1.55 13.61
CA LYS A 125 -3.99 2.78 14.37
C LYS A 125 -2.70 3.57 14.53
N GLU A 126 -2.79 4.88 14.31
CA GLU A 126 -1.72 5.85 14.63
C GLU A 126 -1.45 5.91 16.15
#